data_AF-A0A7D9IGK5-F1
#
_entry.id   AF-A0A7D9IGK5-F1
#
_cell.length_a   1.000
_cell.length_b   1.000
_cell.length_c   1.000
_cell.angle_alpha   90.00
_cell.angle_beta   90.00
_cell.angle_gamma   90.00
#
_symmetry.space_group_name_H-M   'P 1'
#
loop_
_entity.id
_entity.type
_entity.pdbx_description
1 polymer ?
#
loop_
_entity_poly.entity_id
_entity_poly.type
_entity_poly.pdbx_seq_one_letter_code
_entity_poly.pdbx_strand_id
1 'polypeptide(L)'
;MATRIRTQFNGKPTSKRKVVLVVGEEKNRSEWKKGKVVRQVKGKDGVVSGVVLLHKGHTIERPLQLVCPLEIRCTTQIEQRKNEEKQTVENERKKRGAAIEASKKIRELAENEDAD
;
A
#
# COMPACT_ATOMS: atom_id res chain seq x y z
N MET A 1 11.24 29.87 -12.63
CA MET A 1 10.84 29.25 -13.90
C MET A 1 10.38 27.82 -13.59
N ALA A 2 9.08 27.53 -13.63
CA ALA A 2 8.56 26.20 -13.30
C ALA A 2 8.43 25.37 -14.59
N THR A 3 9.27 24.36 -14.74
CA THR A 3 9.28 23.45 -15.88
C THR A 3 7.94 22.75 -16.00
N ARG A 4 7.21 23.04 -17.09
CA ARG A 4 5.90 22.46 -17.40
C ARG A 4 6.07 21.00 -17.79
N ILE A 5 6.07 20.10 -16.80
CA ILE A 5 6.02 18.66 -17.04
C ILE A 5 4.69 18.37 -17.73
N ARG A 6 4.76 18.12 -19.04
CA ARG A 6 3.61 17.75 -19.88
C ARG A 6 3.27 16.29 -19.56
N THR A 7 2.64 16.03 -18.42
CA THR A 7 2.18 14.69 -18.07
C THR A 7 1.09 14.29 -19.05
N GLN A 8 1.43 13.48 -20.04
CA GLN A 8 0.50 12.94 -21.00
C GLN A 8 -0.45 11.96 -20.30
N PHE A 9 -1.54 12.49 -19.74
CA PHE A 9 -2.78 11.74 -19.53
C PHE A 9 -3.48 11.58 -20.90
N ASN A 10 -2.76 11.03 -21.88
CA ASN A 10 -3.36 10.70 -23.17
C ASN A 10 -4.41 9.62 -22.91
N GLY A 11 -5.62 9.85 -23.43
CA GLY A 11 -6.86 9.15 -23.11
C GLY A 11 -6.94 7.69 -23.54
N LYS A 12 -5.84 6.93 -23.47
CA LYS A 12 -5.89 5.47 -23.55
C LYS A 12 -6.43 4.96 -22.20
N PRO A 13 -7.54 4.22 -22.15
CA PRO A 13 -8.00 3.58 -20.93
C PRO A 13 -7.00 2.48 -20.58
N THR A 14 -5.90 2.85 -19.93
CA THR A 14 -4.98 1.87 -19.38
C THR A 14 -5.75 1.16 -18.27
N SER A 15 -6.11 -0.10 -18.50
CA SER A 15 -6.80 -1.03 -17.59
C SER A 15 -6.24 -1.03 -16.15
N LYS A 16 -5.03 -0.51 -15.95
CA LYS A 16 -4.38 -0.33 -14.66
C LYS A 16 -4.73 1.03 -14.05
N ARG A 17 -5.56 1.02 -13.00
CA ARG A 17 -5.88 2.20 -12.17
C ARG A 17 -4.59 2.81 -11.60
N LYS A 18 -4.16 3.96 -12.13
CA LYS A 18 -2.93 4.66 -11.72
C LYS A 18 -3.09 5.33 -10.36
N VAL A 19 -2.02 5.35 -9.57
CA VAL A 19 -1.94 6.11 -8.30
C VAL A 19 -1.26 7.44 -8.58
N VAL A 20 -1.79 8.51 -7.98
CA VAL A 20 -1.28 9.88 -8.12
C VAL A 20 -1.24 10.56 -6.76
N LEU A 21 -0.44 11.61 -6.63
CA LEU A 21 -0.45 12.51 -5.48
C LEU A 21 -1.37 13.70 -5.76
N VAL A 22 -2.10 14.12 -4.73
CA VAL A 22 -2.89 15.35 -4.70
C VAL A 22 -2.06 16.40 -3.99
N VAL A 23 -1.75 17.47 -4.72
CA VAL A 23 -1.05 18.65 -4.19
C VAL A 23 -1.90 19.25 -3.07
N GLY A 24 -1.35 19.27 -1.86
CA GLY A 24 -1.94 19.93 -0.70
C GLY A 24 -1.38 21.34 -0.52
N GLU A 25 -1.83 22.03 0.52
CA GLU A 25 -1.29 23.34 0.92
C GLU A 25 0.11 23.21 1.54
N GLU A 26 0.40 22.05 2.11
CA GLU A 26 1.71 21.76 2.69
C GLU A 26 2.83 21.80 1.64
N LYS A 27 3.95 22.42 2.00
CA LYS A 27 5.14 22.48 1.13
C LYS A 27 5.80 21.11 0.96
N ASN A 28 5.63 20.23 1.94
CA ASN A 28 6.29 18.94 1.98
C ASN A 28 5.50 17.89 1.18
N ARG A 29 6.12 17.37 0.13
CA ARG A 29 5.50 16.38 -0.77
C ARG A 29 5.15 15.05 -0.07
N SER A 30 5.80 14.73 1.05
CA SER A 30 5.50 13.56 1.88
C SER A 30 4.13 13.62 2.53
N GLU A 31 3.60 14.82 2.74
CA GLU A 31 2.32 15.06 3.44
C GLU A 31 1.14 15.12 2.47
N TRP A 32 1.43 15.13 1.15
CA TRP A 32 0.42 15.15 0.12
C TRP A 32 -0.39 13.86 0.08
N LYS A 33 -1.69 14.00 -0.13
CA LYS A 33 -2.62 12.86 -0.14
C LYS A 33 -2.38 12.03 -1.41
N LYS A 34 -2.30 10.70 -1.29
CA LYS A 34 -2.25 9.78 -2.45
C LYS A 34 -3.63 9.23 -2.77
N GLY A 35 -3.96 9.11 -4.05
CA GLY A 35 -5.26 8.62 -4.51
C GLY A 35 -5.16 7.74 -5.75
N LYS A 36 -6.08 6.79 -5.88
CA LYS A 36 -6.22 5.94 -7.06
C LYS A 36 -7.16 6.61 -8.05
N VAL A 37 -6.75 6.83 -9.30
CA VAL A 37 -7.61 7.42 -10.33
C VAL A 37 -8.75 6.46 -10.64
N VAL A 38 -9.98 6.95 -10.49
CA VAL A 38 -11.22 6.22 -10.80
C VAL A 38 -11.78 6.69 -12.14
N ARG A 39 -11.83 8.02 -12.35
CA ARG A 39 -12.39 8.63 -13.57
C ARG A 39 -11.62 9.90 -13.93
N GLN A 40 -11.55 10.20 -15.23
CA GLN A 40 -11.05 11.48 -15.74
C GLN A 40 -12.24 12.40 -16.04
N VAL A 41 -12.12 13.67 -15.68
CA VAL A 41 -13.09 14.72 -16.01
C VAL A 41 -12.58 15.43 -17.25
N LYS A 42 -13.38 15.40 -18.32
CA LYS A 42 -13.08 16.03 -19.60
C LYS A 42 -13.89 17.32 -19.74
N GLY A 43 -13.24 18.36 -20.23
CA GLY A 43 -13.92 19.59 -20.65
C GLY A 43 -14.68 19.40 -21.97
N LYS A 44 -15.34 20.47 -22.44
CA LYS A 44 -16.09 20.50 -23.70
C LYS A 44 -15.22 20.10 -24.90
N ASP A 45 -13.95 20.49 -24.91
CA ASP A 45 -12.99 20.20 -25.98
C ASP A 45 -12.40 18.78 -25.91
N GLY A 46 -12.91 17.93 -25.02
CA GLY A 46 -12.41 16.57 -24.80
C GLY A 46 -11.09 16.47 -24.04
N VAL A 47 -10.48 17.60 -23.70
CA VAL A 47 -9.24 17.70 -22.91
C VAL A 47 -9.53 17.39 -21.44
N VAL A 48 -8.68 16.59 -20.80
CA VAL A 48 -8.79 16.26 -19.38
C VAL A 48 -8.47 17.49 -18.53
N SER A 49 -9.47 18.01 -17.82
CA SER A 49 -9.34 19.17 -16.92
C SER A 49 -9.15 18.74 -15.46
N GLY A 50 -9.62 17.55 -15.09
CA GLY A 50 -9.59 17.05 -13.72
C GLY A 50 -9.60 15.54 -13.63
N VAL A 51 -9.42 15.04 -12.41
CA VAL A 51 -9.50 13.61 -12.10
C VAL A 51 -10.29 13.38 -10.83
N VAL A 52 -11.02 12.28 -10.82
CA VAL A 52 -11.75 11.75 -9.68
C VAL A 52 -10.92 10.61 -9.08
N LEU A 53 -10.60 10.74 -7.80
CA LEU A 53 -9.65 9.91 -7.08
C LEU A 53 -10.34 9.21 -5.91
N LEU A 54 -10.01 7.95 -5.67
CA LEU A 54 -10.39 7.24 -4.45
C LEU A 54 -9.29 7.42 -3.40
N HIS A 55 -9.66 7.95 -2.23
CA HIS A 55 -8.80 8.15 -1.08
C HIS A 55 -9.51 7.70 0.20
N LYS A 56 -8.94 6.74 0.94
CA LYS A 56 -9.49 6.22 2.21
C LYS A 56 -10.98 5.85 2.14
N GLY A 57 -11.43 5.27 1.03
CA GLY A 57 -12.83 4.87 0.81
C GLY A 57 -13.76 5.98 0.30
N HIS A 58 -13.33 7.24 0.31
CA HIS A 58 -14.09 8.36 -0.23
C HIS A 58 -13.54 8.82 -1.57
N THR A 59 -14.42 9.42 -2.37
CA THR A 59 -14.05 9.95 -3.68
C THR A 59 -13.81 11.45 -3.57
N ILE A 60 -12.70 11.91 -4.13
CA ILE A 60 -12.32 13.33 -4.20
C ILE A 60 -12.08 13.72 -5.65
N GLU A 61 -12.63 14.87 -6.05
CA GLU A 61 -12.37 15.45 -7.37
C GLU A 61 -11.30 16.54 -7.25
N ARG A 62 -10.33 16.53 -8.17
CA ARG A 62 -9.27 17.53 -8.20
C ARG A 62 -8.93 17.98 -9.62
N PRO A 63 -8.64 19.27 -9.84
CA PRO A 63 -8.08 19.77 -11.09
C PRO A 63 -6.78 19.04 -11.42
N LEU A 64 -6.51 18.82 -12.71
CA LEU A 64 -5.32 18.12 -13.17
C LEU A 64 -4.03 18.84 -12.74
N GLN A 65 -4.08 20.16 -12.58
CA GLN A 65 -2.97 21.00 -12.11
C GLN A 65 -2.57 20.69 -10.66
N LEU A 66 -3.50 20.22 -9.83
CA LEU A 66 -3.27 19.86 -8.43
C LEU A 66 -3.01 18.36 -8.24
N VAL A 67 -2.61 17.69 -9.32
CA VAL A 67 -2.34 16.25 -9.31
C VAL A 67 -0.98 15.97 -9.96
N CYS A 68 -0.13 15.23 -9.23
CA CYS A 68 1.15 14.78 -9.74
C CYS A 68 1.16 13.27 -9.97
N PRO A 69 1.62 12.79 -11.14
CA PRO A 69 1.82 11.37 -11.38
C PRO A 69 2.88 10.79 -10.42
N LEU A 70 2.69 9.53 -10.04
CA LEU A 70 3.71 8.73 -9.36
C LEU A 70 4.31 7.74 -10.35
N GLU A 71 5.60 7.91 -10.66
CA GLU A 71 6.36 6.95 -11.46
C GLU A 71 6.85 5.80 -10.58
N ILE A 72 5.91 5.04 -10.03
CA ILE A 72 6.26 3.82 -9.29
C ILE A 72 6.36 2.68 -10.30
N ARG A 73 7.58 2.23 -10.57
CA ARG A 73 7.85 1.02 -11.36
C ARG A 73 7.85 -0.17 -10.40
N CYS A 74 6.79 -0.96 -10.38
CA CYS A 74 6.84 -2.29 -9.76
C CYS A 74 7.65 -3.20 -10.69
N THR A 75 8.85 -3.58 -10.27
CA THR A 75 9.67 -4.60 -10.96
C THR A 75 9.16 -6.01 -10.71
N THR A 76 8.39 -6.20 -9.65
CA THR A 76 7.71 -7.44 -9.31
C THR A 76 6.32 -7.48 -9.93
N GLN A 77 6.07 -8.48 -10.77
CA GLN A 77 4.70 -8.88 -11.10
C GLN A 77 4.09 -9.42 -9.80
N ILE A 78 3.29 -8.58 -9.14
CA ILE A 78 2.41 -9.09 -8.08
C ILE A 78 1.31 -9.84 -8.81
N GLU A 79 1.53 -11.13 -9.03
CA GLU A 79 0.46 -12.12 -9.19
C GLU A 79 -0.60 -11.72 -8.17
N GLN A 80 -1.81 -11.40 -8.65
CA GLN A 80 -2.93 -11.09 -7.77
C GLN A 80 -3.06 -12.30 -6.86
N ARG A 81 -2.58 -12.19 -5.62
CA ARG A 81 -2.78 -13.25 -4.63
C ARG A 81 -4.29 -13.33 -4.47
N LYS A 82 -4.88 -14.24 -5.22
CA LYS A 82 -6.20 -14.77 -4.94
C LYS A 82 -6.14 -15.14 -3.47
N ASN A 83 -7.15 -14.70 -2.74
CA ASN A 83 -7.31 -14.95 -1.32
C ASN A 83 -7.39 -16.46 -1.10
N GLU A 84 -6.24 -17.12 -1.12
CA GLU A 84 -6.05 -18.50 -0.77
C GLU A 84 -5.66 -18.45 0.70
N GLU A 85 -6.58 -19.03 1.47
CA GLU A 85 -6.61 -19.28 2.91
C GLU A 85 -5.30 -19.02 3.63
N LYS A 86 -5.41 -18.29 4.76
CA LYS A 86 -4.36 -18.14 5.77
C LYS A 86 -3.67 -19.48 6.01
N GLN A 87 -2.56 -19.73 5.31
CA GLN A 87 -1.54 -20.63 5.80
C GLN A 87 -0.98 -19.92 7.02
N THR A 88 -1.44 -20.32 8.21
CA THR A 88 -0.74 -20.09 9.46
C THR A 88 0.58 -20.82 9.34
N VAL A 89 1.55 -20.19 8.68
CA VAL A 89 2.95 -20.53 8.89
C VAL A 89 3.22 -20.06 10.31
N GLU A 90 2.90 -20.94 11.25
CA GLU A 90 3.37 -20.83 12.61
C GLU A 90 4.89 -20.86 12.47
N ASN A 91 5.49 -19.68 12.45
CA ASN A 91 6.93 -19.55 12.56
C ASN A 91 7.23 -20.09 13.95
N GLU A 92 7.48 -21.40 14.03
CA GLU A 92 8.10 -22.03 15.19
C GLU A 92 9.50 -21.40 15.31
N ARG A 93 9.53 -20.24 15.97
CA ARG A 93 10.76 -19.57 16.33
C ARG A 93 11.53 -20.57 17.17
N LYS A 94 12.69 -21.01 16.68
CA LYS A 94 13.60 -21.87 17.44
C LYS A 94 13.77 -21.28 18.84
N LYS A 95 13.34 -22.03 19.87
CA LYS A 95 13.50 -21.61 21.26
C LYS A 95 15.00 -21.49 21.57
N ARG A 96 15.38 -20.47 22.34
CA ARG A 96 16.76 -20.32 22.83
C ARG A 96 17.11 -21.51 23.73
N GLY A 97 18.36 -21.96 23.77
CA GLY A 97 18.82 -23.10 24.57
C GLY A 97 18.37 -23.02 26.04
N ALA A 98 18.55 -21.86 26.67
CA ALA A 98 18.12 -21.63 28.05
C ALA A 98 16.62 -21.86 28.30
N ALA A 99 15.74 -21.55 27.34
CA ALA A 99 14.30 -21.76 27.49
C ALA A 99 13.93 -23.25 27.41
N ILE A 100 14.69 -24.03 26.63
CA ILE A 100 14.53 -25.49 26.53
C ILE A 100 15.01 -26.14 27.84
N GLU A 101 16.17 -25.73 28.34
CA GLU A 101 16.72 -26.20 29.61
C GLU A 101 15.81 -25.88 30.80
N ALA A 102 15.30 -24.65 30.88
CA ALA A 102 14.35 -24.26 31.92
C ALA A 102 13.07 -25.11 31.88
N SER A 103 12.53 -25.36 30.68
CA SER A 103 11.33 -26.21 30.52
C SER A 103 11.59 -27.64 30.98
N LYS A 104 12.77 -28.20 30.67
CA LYS A 104 13.18 -29.53 31.12
C LYS A 104 13.28 -29.59 32.65
N LYS A 105 13.90 -28.58 33.27
CA LYS A 105 14.08 -28.50 34.72
C LYS A 105 12.75 -28.36 35.47
N ILE A 106 11.81 -27.57 34.94
CA ILE A 106 10.46 -27.44 35.49
C ILE A 106 9.73 -28.79 35.48
N ARG A 107 9.83 -29.54 34.37
CA ARG A 107 9.21 -30.87 34.26
C ARG A 107 9.79 -31.87 35.26
N GLU A 108 11.12 -31.89 35.41
CA GLU A 108 11.82 -32.77 36.34
C GLU A 108 11.43 -32.47 37.80
N LEU A 109 11.26 -31.21 38.18
CA LEU A 109 10.81 -30.85 39.52
C LEU A 109 9.37 -31.32 39.79
N ALA A 110 8.46 -31.13 38.85
CA ALA A 110 7.07 -31.58 38.99
C ALA A 110 6.98 -33.11 39.18
N GLU A 111 7.77 -33.89 38.43
CA GLU A 111 7.77 -35.35 38.54
C GLU A 111 8.37 -35.86 39.86
N ASN A 112 9.22 -35.06 40.52
CA ASN A 112 9.74 -35.37 41.85
C ASN A 112 8.82 -34.90 42.99
N GLU A 113 7.88 -33.97 42.75
CA GLU A 113 6.89 -33.53 43.73
C GLU A 113 5.71 -34.52 43.87
N ASP A 114 5.42 -35.34 42.84
CA ASP A 114 4.36 -36.35 42.87
C ASP A 114 4.79 -37.70 43.53
N ALA A 115 6.00 -37.77 44.10
CA ALA A 115 6.61 -38.99 44.64
C ALA A 115 6.77 -39.03 46.17
N ASP A 116 6.13 -38.10 46.91
CA ASP A 116 6.03 -38.08 48.39
C ASP A 116 4.55 -37.98 48.85
#